data_AF-A0A3S8S9E5-F1
#
_entry.id   AF-A0A3S8S9E5-F1
#
_cell.length_a   1.000
_cell.length_b   1.000
_cell.length_c   1.000
_cell.angle_alpha   90.00
_cell.angle_beta   90.00
_cell.angle_gamma   90.00
#
_symmetry.space_group_name_H-M   'P 1'
#
loop_
_entity.id
_entity.type
_entity.pdbx_description
1 polymer ?
#
loop_
_entity_poly.entity_id
_entity_poly.type
_entity_poly.pdbx_seq_one_letter_code
_entity_poly.pdbx_strand_id
1 'polypeptide(L)'
;MLEPEEGKYDFSELDKVVKKLSDANFDIVIGTSTAAMPAWMFKKYPDVARIDYQGRRHVFGQQYNFCPNSKNYQRLAGNLVEELAKHYQNNPNIVVWHVNNEYGGNCYCENCQHEFRKWLKDKYQTLDALNKAWNMNVWSHTIYDWNEIVVPNELGDAWGPEGSETIVAGLSIDYLRFQSESLQNLFKMEKQIIKKHDSETPVTTNFHSLPNKMIDYQKWAKDQDIISYDSYPTYDAPTYKPAFLYDLMRSLKHQPFMLMESAPSQVNWQYSPLRDLDKWRQPNCRPWWLMVQIPFNSFN
;
A
#
# COMPACT_ATOMS: atom_id res chain seq x y z
N MET A 1 -6.14 -5.12 -20.13
CA MET A 1 -6.55 -5.45 -18.74
C MET A 1 -5.95 -6.79 -18.42
N LEU A 2 -5.14 -6.93 -17.36
CA LEU A 2 -4.34 -8.15 -17.13
C LEU A 2 -5.19 -9.35 -16.75
N GLU A 3 -6.31 -9.14 -16.05
CA GLU A 3 -7.26 -10.21 -15.67
C GLU A 3 -8.70 -9.70 -15.87
N PRO A 4 -9.24 -9.76 -17.10
CA PRO A 4 -10.58 -9.24 -17.39
C PRO A 4 -11.73 -9.93 -16.67
N GLU A 5 -11.52 -11.19 -16.31
CA GLU A 5 -12.41 -12.02 -15.49
C GLU A 5 -11.57 -13.01 -14.67
N GLU A 6 -12.09 -13.48 -13.54
CA GLU A 6 -11.34 -14.33 -12.63
C GLU A 6 -10.74 -15.56 -13.35
N GLY A 7 -9.42 -15.66 -13.29
CA GLY A 7 -8.65 -16.76 -13.87
C GLY A 7 -8.41 -16.68 -15.38
N LYS A 8 -8.88 -15.63 -16.07
CA LYS A 8 -8.46 -15.37 -17.47
C LYS A 8 -7.47 -14.22 -17.50
N TYR A 9 -6.22 -14.54 -17.81
CA TYR A 9 -5.14 -13.56 -17.92
C TYR A 9 -4.88 -13.18 -19.38
N ASP A 10 -4.68 -11.88 -19.62
CA ASP A 10 -4.33 -11.34 -20.93
C ASP A 10 -3.17 -10.34 -20.80
N PHE A 11 -1.96 -10.83 -21.10
CA PHE A 11 -0.73 -10.05 -21.09
C PHE A 11 -0.40 -9.43 -22.45
N SER A 12 -1.21 -9.62 -23.49
CA SER A 12 -0.85 -9.29 -24.87
C SER A 12 -0.42 -7.84 -25.10
N GLU A 13 -1.09 -6.87 -24.47
CA GLU A 13 -0.70 -5.46 -24.55
C GLU A 13 0.55 -5.15 -23.71
N LEU A 14 0.68 -5.73 -22.52
CA LEU A 14 1.87 -5.56 -21.69
C LEU A 14 3.10 -6.17 -22.38
N ASP A 15 2.95 -7.32 -23.04
CA ASP A 15 4.00 -7.97 -23.82
C ASP A 15 4.52 -7.07 -24.94
N LYS A 16 3.64 -6.37 -25.65
CA LYS A 16 4.06 -5.41 -26.69
C LYS A 16 4.90 -4.28 -26.11
N VAL A 17 4.50 -3.75 -24.95
CA VAL A 17 5.23 -2.67 -24.26
C VAL A 17 6.57 -3.16 -23.73
N VAL A 18 6.58 -4.26 -22.98
CA VAL A 18 7.77 -4.88 -22.40
C VAL A 18 8.76 -5.25 -23.51
N LYS A 19 8.29 -5.91 -24.57
CA LYS A 19 9.15 -6.26 -25.71
C LYS A 19 9.77 -5.02 -26.36
N LYS A 20 8.99 -3.97 -26.59
CA LYS A 20 9.51 -2.74 -27.21
C LYS A 20 10.59 -2.07 -26.35
N LEU A 21 10.44 -2.09 -25.04
CA LEU A 21 11.43 -1.55 -24.10
C LEU A 21 12.69 -2.43 -24.04
N SER A 22 12.51 -3.75 -23.97
CA SER A 22 13.61 -4.73 -24.03
C SER A 22 14.40 -4.64 -25.34
N ASP A 23 13.73 -4.57 -26.49
CA ASP A 23 14.37 -4.41 -27.81
C ASP A 23 15.18 -3.10 -27.90
N ALA A 24 14.75 -2.06 -27.17
CA ALA A 24 15.43 -0.78 -27.07
C ALA A 24 16.44 -0.71 -25.90
N ASN A 25 16.69 -1.84 -25.22
CA ASN A 25 17.63 -1.98 -24.10
C ASN A 25 17.36 -1.00 -22.94
N PHE A 26 16.09 -0.76 -22.63
CA PHE A 26 15.69 -0.07 -21.41
C PHE A 26 15.62 -1.03 -20.23
N ASP A 27 16.03 -0.55 -19.07
CA ASP A 27 15.74 -1.19 -17.80
C ASP A 27 14.27 -0.94 -17.40
N ILE A 28 13.61 -1.97 -16.88
CA ILE A 28 12.18 -1.99 -16.59
C ILE A 28 11.97 -2.22 -15.10
N VAL A 29 11.20 -1.30 -14.50
CA VAL A 29 10.57 -1.50 -13.19
C VAL A 29 9.15 -1.99 -13.44
N ILE A 30 8.85 -3.25 -13.09
CA ILE A 30 7.56 -3.88 -13.39
C ILE A 30 6.65 -3.92 -12.16
N GLY A 31 5.42 -3.42 -12.30
CA GLY A 31 4.43 -3.36 -11.23
C GLY A 31 3.57 -4.62 -11.12
N THR A 32 3.25 -5.07 -9.90
CA THR A 32 2.37 -6.24 -9.69
C THR A 32 0.90 -5.98 -10.03
N SER A 33 0.51 -4.71 -10.19
CA SER A 33 -0.86 -4.30 -10.53
C SER A 33 -1.94 -4.73 -9.52
N THR A 34 -1.57 -4.92 -8.25
CA THR A 34 -2.52 -5.32 -7.18
C THR A 34 -3.16 -4.14 -6.44
N ALA A 35 -2.74 -2.90 -6.72
CA ALA A 35 -3.16 -1.71 -5.97
C ALA A 35 -4.61 -1.24 -6.24
N ALA A 36 -5.12 -1.51 -7.44
CA ALA A 36 -6.48 -1.17 -7.87
C ALA A 36 -7.20 -2.44 -8.32
N MET A 37 -8.35 -2.74 -7.71
CA MET A 37 -9.07 -3.98 -8.00
C MET A 37 -10.09 -3.79 -9.13
N PRO A 38 -10.27 -4.75 -10.04
CA PRO A 38 -11.27 -4.68 -11.10
C PRO A 38 -12.70 -4.77 -10.54
N ALA A 39 -13.66 -4.19 -11.26
CA ALA A 39 -15.06 -4.13 -10.82
C ALA A 39 -15.68 -5.53 -10.58
N TRP A 40 -15.28 -6.54 -11.35
CA TRP A 40 -15.77 -7.90 -11.17
C TRP A 40 -15.41 -8.46 -9.80
N MET A 41 -14.27 -8.05 -9.23
CA MET A 41 -13.80 -8.51 -7.92
C MET A 41 -14.70 -7.99 -6.81
N PHE A 42 -15.04 -6.70 -6.81
CA PHE A 42 -16.01 -6.12 -5.86
C PHE A 42 -17.40 -6.76 -5.97
N LYS A 43 -17.86 -6.99 -7.20
CA LYS A 43 -19.18 -7.58 -7.47
C LYS A 43 -19.25 -9.03 -6.95
N LYS A 44 -18.21 -9.82 -7.18
CA LYS A 44 -18.17 -11.25 -6.84
C LYS A 44 -17.77 -11.50 -5.38
N TYR A 45 -16.90 -10.65 -4.84
CA TYR A 45 -16.30 -10.79 -3.51
C TYR A 45 -16.39 -9.48 -2.72
N PRO A 46 -17.54 -9.16 -2.11
CA PRO A 46 -17.71 -7.91 -1.36
C PRO A 46 -16.78 -7.75 -0.15
N ASP A 47 -16.15 -8.84 0.33
CA ASP A 47 -15.21 -8.84 1.45
C ASP A 47 -13.84 -8.27 1.10
N VAL A 48 -13.52 -8.12 -0.20
CA VAL A 48 -12.28 -7.46 -0.64
C VAL A 48 -12.32 -5.96 -0.35
N ALA A 49 -13.51 -5.37 -0.29
CA ALA A 49 -13.66 -3.94 -0.06
C ALA A 49 -13.43 -3.58 1.42
N ARG A 50 -12.84 -2.40 1.63
CA ARG A 50 -12.68 -1.84 2.98
C ARG A 50 -14.01 -1.47 3.62
N ILE A 51 -14.01 -1.50 4.95
CA ILE A 51 -14.96 -0.75 5.78
C ILE A 51 -14.20 0.43 6.37
N ASP A 52 -14.73 1.64 6.23
CA ASP A 52 -14.10 2.84 6.78
C ASP A 52 -14.31 3.00 8.28
N TYR A 53 -13.73 4.07 8.83
CA TYR A 53 -13.83 4.39 10.24
C TYR A 53 -15.27 4.61 10.69
N GLN A 54 -16.16 5.04 9.80
CA GLN A 54 -17.59 5.23 10.08
C GLN A 54 -18.40 3.91 10.00
N GLY A 55 -17.74 2.77 9.77
CA GLY A 55 -18.41 1.48 9.62
C GLY A 55 -19.09 1.29 8.26
N ARG A 56 -18.82 2.17 7.27
CA ARG A 56 -19.42 2.08 5.94
C ARG A 56 -18.56 1.20 5.05
N ARG A 57 -19.19 0.23 4.39
CA ARG A 57 -18.53 -0.58 3.36
C ARG A 57 -18.34 0.24 2.09
N HIS A 58 -17.11 0.29 1.61
CA HIS A 58 -16.78 0.91 0.34
C HIS A 58 -17.24 0.02 -0.82
N VAL A 59 -17.55 0.66 -1.95
CA VAL A 59 -17.94 -0.01 -3.20
C VAL A 59 -16.85 0.20 -4.26
N PHE A 60 -17.03 -0.38 -5.45
CA PHE A 60 -16.09 -0.22 -6.56
C PHE A 60 -15.83 1.27 -6.88
N GLY A 61 -14.55 1.61 -7.05
CA GLY A 61 -14.05 2.95 -7.34
C GLY A 61 -12.70 3.19 -6.67
N GLN A 62 -12.08 4.34 -6.94
CA GLN A 62 -10.77 4.73 -6.40
C GLN A 62 -9.68 3.63 -6.54
N GLN A 63 -8.62 3.73 -5.75
CA GLN A 63 -7.48 2.81 -5.66
C GLN A 63 -7.08 2.64 -4.18
N TYR A 64 -6.27 1.63 -3.87
CA TYR A 64 -5.82 1.30 -2.51
C TYR A 64 -6.94 0.99 -1.51
N ASN A 65 -8.11 0.52 -1.95
CA ASN A 65 -9.30 0.29 -1.12
C ASN A 65 -9.59 -1.20 -0.85
N PHE A 66 -8.55 -2.02 -0.82
CA PHE A 66 -8.62 -3.45 -0.48
C PHE A 66 -8.48 -3.72 1.03
N CYS A 67 -9.19 -4.72 1.55
CA CYS A 67 -9.00 -5.22 2.90
C CYS A 67 -7.76 -6.12 2.98
N PRO A 68 -6.74 -5.80 3.80
CA PRO A 68 -5.52 -6.61 3.87
C PRO A 68 -5.75 -8.02 4.43
N ASN A 69 -6.84 -8.20 5.17
CA ASN A 69 -7.21 -9.46 5.81
C ASN A 69 -8.32 -10.22 5.06
N SER A 70 -8.73 -9.78 3.86
CA SER A 70 -9.63 -10.56 3.01
C SER A 70 -8.88 -11.74 2.39
N LYS A 71 -9.41 -12.96 2.60
CA LYS A 71 -8.86 -14.17 1.97
C LYS A 71 -9.09 -14.20 0.48
N ASN A 72 -10.17 -13.59 -0.02
CA ASN A 72 -10.38 -13.42 -1.45
C ASN A 72 -9.36 -12.47 -2.06
N TYR A 73 -9.09 -11.32 -1.43
CA TYR A 73 -8.07 -10.41 -1.91
C TYR A 73 -6.67 -11.07 -1.91
N GLN A 74 -6.28 -11.70 -0.79
CA GLN A 74 -4.98 -12.39 -0.68
C GLN A 74 -4.79 -13.44 -1.78
N ARG A 75 -5.82 -14.26 -2.04
CA ARG A 75 -5.81 -15.28 -3.10
C ARG A 75 -5.71 -14.65 -4.49
N LEU A 76 -6.56 -13.68 -4.80
CA LEU A 76 -6.65 -13.10 -6.15
C LEU A 76 -5.40 -12.26 -6.49
N ALA A 77 -4.93 -11.44 -5.55
CA ALA A 77 -3.67 -10.71 -5.70
C ALA A 77 -2.49 -11.67 -5.84
N GLY A 78 -2.42 -12.72 -5.02
CA GLY A 78 -1.38 -13.75 -5.11
C GLY A 78 -1.37 -14.47 -6.45
N ASN A 79 -2.54 -14.85 -6.97
CA ASN A 79 -2.66 -15.50 -8.28
C ASN A 79 -2.18 -14.59 -9.41
N LEU A 80 -2.59 -13.32 -9.44
CA LEU A 80 -2.14 -12.36 -10.46
C LEU A 80 -0.63 -12.17 -10.42
N VAL A 81 -0.05 -12.02 -9.22
CA VAL A 81 1.41 -11.89 -9.03
C VAL A 81 2.13 -13.14 -9.51
N GLU A 82 1.60 -14.32 -9.21
CA GLU A 82 2.21 -15.57 -9.62
C GLU A 82 2.25 -15.73 -11.14
N GLU A 83 1.14 -15.43 -11.83
CA GLU A 83 1.09 -15.50 -13.29
C GLU A 83 1.96 -14.42 -13.95
N LEU A 84 1.99 -13.20 -13.41
CA LEU A 84 2.87 -12.13 -13.88
C LEU A 84 4.35 -12.50 -13.73
N ALA A 85 4.74 -13.02 -12.56
CA ALA A 85 6.12 -13.43 -12.28
C ALA A 85 6.55 -14.61 -13.16
N LYS A 86 5.71 -15.63 -13.33
CA LYS A 86 5.97 -16.76 -14.24
C LYS A 86 6.14 -16.30 -15.69
N HIS A 87 5.28 -15.39 -16.14
CA HIS A 87 5.26 -14.94 -17.54
C HIS A 87 6.51 -14.15 -17.90
N TYR A 88 7.02 -13.31 -16.98
CA TYR A 88 8.17 -12.44 -17.23
C TYR A 88 9.51 -12.91 -16.61
N GLN A 89 9.56 -14.08 -15.95
CA GLN A 89 10.74 -14.57 -15.20
C GLN A 89 12.08 -14.56 -15.96
N ASN A 90 12.05 -14.71 -17.29
CA ASN A 90 13.27 -14.80 -18.12
C ASN A 90 13.66 -13.48 -18.80
N ASN A 91 13.00 -12.36 -18.49
CA ASN A 91 13.31 -11.08 -19.11
C ASN A 91 14.44 -10.35 -18.34
N PRO A 92 15.67 -10.29 -18.88
CA PRO A 92 16.80 -9.67 -18.19
C PRO A 92 16.70 -8.14 -18.08
N ASN A 93 15.79 -7.50 -18.82
CA ASN A 93 15.55 -6.06 -18.73
C ASN A 93 14.68 -5.69 -17.53
N ILE A 94 14.04 -6.65 -16.86
CA ILE A 94 13.31 -6.38 -15.61
C ILE A 94 14.33 -6.32 -14.48
N VAL A 95 14.57 -5.12 -13.96
CA VAL A 95 15.63 -4.86 -12.97
C VAL A 95 15.10 -4.63 -11.57
N VAL A 96 13.78 -4.37 -11.43
CA VAL A 96 13.11 -4.21 -10.13
C VAL A 96 11.65 -4.66 -10.25
N TRP A 97 11.17 -5.40 -9.24
CA TRP A 97 9.74 -5.63 -9.03
C TRP A 97 9.16 -4.58 -8.10
N HIS A 98 8.12 -3.90 -8.55
CA HIS A 98 7.36 -2.90 -7.80
C HIS A 98 6.04 -3.50 -7.30
N VAL A 99 6.02 -3.88 -6.02
CA VAL A 99 4.88 -4.55 -5.41
C VAL A 99 3.82 -3.53 -5.02
N ASN A 100 2.58 -3.79 -5.44
CA ASN A 100 1.42 -2.93 -5.23
C ASN A 100 1.73 -1.48 -5.66
N ASN A 101 1.18 -0.50 -4.96
CA ASN A 101 1.56 0.89 -5.06
C ASN A 101 1.08 1.62 -3.80
N GLU A 102 1.88 2.52 -3.22
CA GLU A 102 1.53 3.41 -2.11
C GLU A 102 0.64 2.75 -1.03
N TYR A 103 1.17 1.71 -0.36
CA TYR A 103 0.43 1.03 0.71
C TYR A 103 -0.03 2.03 1.79
N GLY A 104 -1.33 2.04 2.08
CA GLY A 104 -1.91 2.91 3.10
C GLY A 104 -3.38 2.65 3.37
N GLY A 105 -3.90 3.29 4.42
CA GLY A 105 -5.28 3.23 4.87
C GLY A 105 -5.64 1.99 5.71
N ASN A 106 -6.70 2.12 6.50
CA ASN A 106 -7.16 1.10 7.45
C ASN A 106 -8.50 0.48 7.01
N CYS A 107 -8.79 -0.72 7.52
CA CYS A 107 -10.04 -1.43 7.23
C CYS A 107 -10.69 -1.97 8.51
N TYR A 108 -11.90 -1.53 8.82
CA TYR A 108 -12.61 -1.83 10.07
C TYR A 108 -13.64 -2.96 9.94
N CYS A 109 -13.42 -3.92 9.03
CA CYS A 109 -14.36 -5.01 8.79
C CYS A 109 -14.19 -6.18 9.77
N GLU A 110 -15.14 -7.11 9.76
CA GLU A 110 -15.14 -8.30 10.63
C GLU A 110 -13.89 -9.17 10.45
N ASN A 111 -13.36 -9.30 9.22
CA ASN A 111 -12.11 -10.01 8.98
C ASN A 111 -10.95 -9.35 9.75
N CYS A 112 -10.86 -8.03 9.72
CA CYS A 112 -9.84 -7.29 10.47
C CYS A 112 -10.07 -7.38 11.98
N GLN A 113 -11.32 -7.39 12.46
CA GLN A 113 -11.61 -7.59 13.87
C GLN A 113 -11.13 -8.97 14.36
N HIS A 114 -11.40 -10.02 13.58
CA HIS A 114 -10.97 -11.37 13.90
C HIS A 114 -9.44 -11.51 13.94
N GLU A 115 -8.75 -11.02 12.91
CA GLU A 115 -7.29 -11.07 12.87
C GLU A 115 -6.64 -10.15 13.92
N PHE A 116 -7.27 -9.02 14.27
CA PHE A 116 -6.80 -8.15 15.34
C PHE A 116 -6.86 -8.82 16.71
N ARG A 117 -7.93 -9.58 17.00
CA ARG A 117 -8.02 -10.38 18.23
C ARG A 117 -6.90 -11.40 18.33
N LYS A 118 -6.55 -12.07 17.23
CA LYS A 118 -5.40 -13.00 17.20
C LYS A 118 -4.09 -12.27 17.46
N TRP A 119 -3.88 -11.14 16.78
CA TRP A 119 -2.70 -10.30 16.96
C TRP A 119 -2.53 -9.85 18.42
N LEU A 120 -3.62 -9.46 19.09
CA LEU A 120 -3.61 -9.08 20.50
C LEU A 120 -3.32 -10.26 21.43
N LYS A 121 -3.89 -11.44 21.15
CA LYS A 121 -3.56 -12.67 21.89
C LYS A 121 -2.07 -12.96 21.81
N ASP A 122 -1.50 -12.89 20.61
CA ASP A 122 -0.07 -13.14 20.39
C ASP A 122 0.81 -12.07 21.07
N LYS A 123 0.36 -10.82 21.12
CA LYS A 123 1.13 -9.74 21.76
C LYS A 123 1.06 -9.77 23.29
N TYR A 124 -0.14 -9.91 23.85
CA TYR A 124 -0.39 -9.71 25.28
C TYR A 124 -0.47 -11.01 26.07
N GLN A 125 -0.74 -12.14 25.41
CA GLN A 125 -0.87 -13.48 25.98
C GLN A 125 -2.07 -13.65 26.95
N THR A 126 -2.37 -12.65 27.79
CA THR A 126 -3.49 -12.66 28.75
C THR A 126 -4.30 -11.36 28.67
N LEU A 127 -5.59 -11.45 29.02
CA LEU A 127 -6.46 -10.28 29.12
C LEU A 127 -6.03 -9.34 30.26
N ASP A 128 -5.46 -9.86 31.35
CA ASP A 128 -4.91 -9.03 32.43
C ASP A 128 -3.80 -8.11 31.93
N ALA A 129 -2.89 -8.63 31.09
CA ALA A 129 -1.81 -7.84 30.51
C ALA A 129 -2.35 -6.78 29.55
N LEU A 130 -3.35 -7.13 28.71
CA LEU A 130 -4.01 -6.18 27.81
C LEU A 130 -4.76 -5.10 28.59
N ASN A 131 -5.62 -5.49 29.53
CA ASN A 131 -6.41 -4.57 30.35
C ASN A 131 -5.52 -3.58 31.11
N LYS A 132 -4.39 -4.05 31.66
CA LYS A 132 -3.39 -3.21 32.31
C LYS A 132 -2.71 -2.26 31.32
N ALA A 133 -2.29 -2.75 30.16
CA ALA A 133 -1.58 -1.93 29.16
C ALA A 133 -2.46 -0.83 28.56
N TRP A 134 -3.75 -1.09 28.38
CA TRP A 134 -4.71 -0.13 27.83
C TRP A 134 -5.45 0.68 28.91
N ASN A 135 -5.19 0.40 30.19
CA ASN A 135 -5.90 1.00 31.32
C ASN A 135 -7.43 0.85 31.22
N MET A 136 -7.89 -0.36 30.89
CA MET A 136 -9.31 -0.66 30.58
C MET A 136 -10.25 -0.51 31.78
N ASN A 137 -9.76 -0.20 32.97
CA ASN A 137 -10.63 0.12 34.10
C ASN A 137 -11.33 1.49 33.91
N VAL A 138 -10.76 2.39 33.10
CA VAL A 138 -11.36 3.68 32.81
C VAL A 138 -12.70 3.48 32.12
N TRP A 139 -13.76 4.07 32.68
CA TRP A 139 -15.13 3.99 32.18
C TRP A 139 -15.66 2.57 31.99
N SER A 140 -15.21 1.63 32.83
CA SER A 140 -15.71 0.25 32.84
C SER A 140 -15.44 -0.52 31.54
N HIS A 141 -14.34 -0.23 30.83
CA HIS A 141 -13.95 -0.92 29.59
C HIS A 141 -13.31 -2.31 29.80
N THR A 142 -13.21 -2.81 31.04
CA THR A 142 -12.45 -4.04 31.32
C THR A 142 -13.01 -5.22 30.53
N ILE A 143 -12.11 -5.90 29.80
CA ILE A 143 -12.44 -7.02 28.92
C ILE A 143 -12.23 -8.34 29.67
N TYR A 144 -13.22 -9.23 29.59
CA TYR A 144 -13.24 -10.55 30.23
C TYR A 144 -13.18 -11.71 29.23
N ASP A 145 -13.48 -11.45 27.96
CA ASP A 145 -13.30 -12.40 26.86
C ASP A 145 -12.70 -11.73 25.62
N TRP A 146 -11.81 -12.43 24.90
CA TRP A 146 -11.18 -11.89 23.71
C TRP A 146 -12.17 -11.53 22.58
N ASN A 147 -13.36 -12.14 22.56
CA ASN A 147 -14.41 -11.84 21.59
C ASN A 147 -15.18 -10.56 21.91
N GLU A 148 -14.98 -9.95 23.07
CA GLU A 148 -15.55 -8.64 23.43
C GLU A 148 -14.75 -7.50 22.78
N ILE A 149 -13.51 -7.75 22.35
CA ILE A 149 -12.68 -6.74 21.69
C ILE A 149 -13.24 -6.41 20.30
N VAL A 150 -13.51 -5.13 20.06
CA VAL A 150 -13.96 -4.60 18.78
C VAL A 150 -12.89 -3.72 18.14
N VAL A 151 -13.00 -3.47 16.84
CA VAL A 151 -12.13 -2.52 16.15
C VAL A 151 -12.44 -1.07 16.57
N PRO A 152 -11.45 -0.17 16.65
CA PRO A 152 -11.66 1.22 17.06
C PRO A 152 -12.24 2.06 15.92
N ASN A 153 -13.57 2.08 15.79
CA ASN A 153 -14.30 2.82 14.77
C ASN A 153 -15.44 3.66 15.38
N GLU A 154 -16.13 4.47 14.57
CA GLU A 154 -17.20 5.38 15.01
C GLU A 154 -18.41 4.66 15.63
N LEU A 155 -18.59 3.37 15.34
CA LEU A 155 -19.69 2.58 15.88
C LEU A 155 -19.44 2.12 17.34
N GLY A 156 -18.24 2.33 17.86
CA GLY A 156 -17.82 1.91 19.19
C GLY A 156 -17.17 3.03 19.98
N ASP A 157 -15.87 2.88 20.22
CA ASP A 157 -15.11 3.66 21.22
C ASP A 157 -14.58 5.02 20.70
N ALA A 158 -15.14 5.52 19.60
CA ALA A 158 -14.75 6.81 19.03
C ALA A 158 -15.09 7.98 19.96
N TRP A 159 -14.20 8.98 19.99
CA TRP A 159 -14.42 10.22 20.75
C TRP A 159 -14.59 11.43 19.83
N GLY A 160 -15.68 12.17 20.05
CA GLY A 160 -15.99 13.39 19.33
C GLY A 160 -16.60 13.15 17.93
N PRO A 161 -17.15 14.20 17.31
CA PRO A 161 -17.70 14.11 15.97
C PRO A 161 -16.58 13.86 14.96
N GLU A 162 -16.75 12.86 14.09
CA GLU A 162 -15.87 12.59 12.94
C GLU A 162 -14.37 12.37 13.28
N GLY A 163 -14.04 12.06 14.54
CA GLY A 163 -12.66 12.00 15.04
C GLY A 163 -11.96 10.68 14.73
N SER A 164 -10.64 10.70 14.49
CA SER A 164 -9.81 9.47 14.39
C SER A 164 -9.29 8.99 15.76
N GLU A 165 -9.90 9.45 16.85
CA GLU A 165 -9.45 9.26 18.23
C GLU A 165 -10.45 8.36 18.96
N THR A 166 -9.95 7.48 19.84
CA THR A 166 -10.79 6.64 20.69
C THR A 166 -10.53 6.91 22.17
N ILE A 167 -11.50 6.60 23.04
CA ILE A 167 -11.34 6.71 24.50
C ILE A 167 -10.13 5.91 24.96
N VAL A 168 -10.03 4.67 24.48
CA VAL A 168 -8.91 3.79 24.77
C VAL A 168 -7.78 4.05 23.77
N ALA A 169 -6.87 4.96 24.11
CA ALA A 169 -5.73 5.29 23.23
C ALA A 169 -4.85 4.08 22.88
N GLY A 170 -4.69 3.14 23.82
CA GLY A 170 -3.94 1.90 23.61
C GLY A 170 -4.51 1.04 22.48
N LEU A 171 -5.85 0.96 22.39
CA LEU A 171 -6.58 0.27 21.34
C LEU A 171 -6.29 0.90 19.97
N SER A 172 -6.37 2.23 19.86
CA SER A 172 -6.06 2.95 18.61
C SER A 172 -4.63 2.74 18.13
N ILE A 173 -3.65 2.87 19.03
CA ILE A 173 -2.23 2.69 18.69
C ILE A 173 -1.96 1.26 18.23
N ASP A 174 -2.48 0.28 18.95
CA ASP A 174 -2.30 -1.13 18.58
C ASP A 174 -3.03 -1.52 17.31
N TYR A 175 -4.17 -0.89 17.04
CA TYR A 175 -4.85 -1.09 15.78
C TYR A 175 -4.07 -0.53 14.58
N LEU A 176 -3.42 0.63 14.73
CA LEU A 176 -2.51 1.15 13.70
C LEU A 176 -1.31 0.24 13.48
N ARG A 177 -0.71 -0.29 14.55
CA ARG A 177 0.37 -1.30 14.46
C ARG A 177 -0.10 -2.56 13.71
N PHE A 178 -1.25 -3.09 14.10
CA PHE A 178 -1.86 -4.26 13.46
C PHE A 178 -2.17 -4.04 11.98
N GLN A 179 -2.74 -2.88 11.60
CA GLN A 179 -3.04 -2.59 10.20
C GLN A 179 -1.77 -2.43 9.35
N SER A 180 -0.77 -1.73 9.87
CA SER A 180 0.56 -1.63 9.24
C SER A 180 1.15 -3.01 9.01
N GLU A 181 1.08 -3.91 10.00
CA GLU A 181 1.56 -5.30 9.87
C GLU A 181 0.71 -6.14 8.90
N SER A 182 -0.60 -5.95 8.88
CA SER A 182 -1.50 -6.64 7.96
C SER A 182 -1.19 -6.30 6.50
N LEU A 183 -0.95 -5.01 6.22
CA LEU A 183 -0.51 -4.55 4.90
C LEU A 183 0.92 -5.04 4.57
N GLN A 184 1.82 -5.05 5.56
CA GLN A 184 3.19 -5.58 5.40
C GLN A 184 3.16 -7.06 5.02
N ASN A 185 2.24 -7.83 5.60
CA ASN A 185 2.07 -9.25 5.28
C ASN A 185 1.61 -9.47 3.84
N LEU A 186 0.82 -8.56 3.24
CA LEU A 186 0.51 -8.61 1.81
C LEU A 186 1.77 -8.38 0.96
N PHE A 187 2.55 -7.34 1.28
CA PHE A 187 3.81 -7.08 0.57
C PHE A 187 4.75 -8.31 0.64
N LYS A 188 4.90 -8.91 1.83
CA LYS A 188 5.72 -10.11 2.02
C LYS A 188 5.18 -11.31 1.24
N MET A 189 3.86 -11.49 1.18
CA MET A 189 3.22 -12.53 0.38
C MET A 189 3.55 -12.36 -1.11
N GLU A 190 3.31 -11.17 -1.67
CA GLU A 190 3.60 -10.87 -3.09
C GLU A 190 5.10 -11.04 -3.38
N LYS A 191 5.99 -10.51 -2.52
CA LYS A 191 7.44 -10.70 -2.63
C LYS A 191 7.84 -12.17 -2.61
N GLN A 192 7.28 -12.97 -1.70
CA GLN A 192 7.58 -14.41 -1.62
C GLN A 192 7.15 -15.15 -2.89
N ILE A 193 6.03 -14.76 -3.50
CA ILE A 193 5.56 -15.34 -4.76
C ILE A 193 6.53 -14.99 -5.90
N ILE A 194 6.92 -13.71 -6.03
CA ILE A 194 7.91 -13.25 -7.01
C ILE A 194 9.21 -14.03 -6.87
N LYS A 195 9.73 -14.17 -5.65
CA LYS A 195 11.00 -14.86 -5.37
C LYS A 195 11.00 -16.36 -5.69
N LYS A 196 9.85 -16.99 -5.94
CA LYS A 196 9.77 -18.37 -6.46
C LYS A 196 10.11 -18.47 -7.95
N HIS A 197 9.91 -17.39 -8.71
CA HIS A 197 10.10 -17.35 -10.15
C HIS A 197 11.30 -16.49 -10.55
N ASP A 198 11.64 -15.49 -9.73
CA ASP A 198 12.76 -14.58 -9.93
C ASP A 198 13.45 -14.33 -8.57
N SER A 199 14.51 -15.10 -8.28
CA SER A 199 15.22 -15.01 -7.00
C SER A 199 16.14 -13.80 -6.91
N GLU A 200 16.61 -13.28 -8.04
CA GLU A 200 17.72 -12.32 -8.09
C GLU A 200 17.22 -10.88 -8.11
N THR A 201 16.18 -10.58 -8.89
CA THR A 201 15.72 -9.20 -9.09
C THR A 201 15.22 -8.58 -7.79
N PRO A 202 15.67 -7.38 -7.40
CA PRO A 202 15.25 -6.73 -6.16
C PRO A 202 13.76 -6.39 -6.18
N VAL A 203 13.13 -6.49 -5.01
CA VAL A 203 11.70 -6.22 -4.80
C VAL A 203 11.53 -5.02 -3.88
N THR A 204 10.75 -4.04 -4.32
CA THR A 204 10.43 -2.80 -3.59
C THR A 204 8.92 -2.52 -3.60
N THR A 205 8.51 -1.53 -2.81
CA THR A 205 7.21 -0.85 -2.91
C THR A 205 7.42 0.62 -2.49
N ASN A 206 6.76 1.55 -3.17
CA ASN A 206 6.93 2.98 -2.97
C ASN A 206 6.31 3.47 -1.65
N PHE A 207 7.13 4.18 -0.86
CA PHE A 207 6.67 4.97 0.27
C PHE A 207 6.20 6.36 -0.19
N HIS A 208 5.29 6.97 0.58
CA HIS A 208 4.67 8.25 0.24
C HIS A 208 4.16 9.01 1.50
N SER A 209 3.69 10.24 1.31
CA SER A 209 2.90 11.01 2.30
C SER A 209 3.44 11.03 3.75
N LEU A 210 4.60 11.64 3.98
CA LEU A 210 5.18 11.76 5.32
C LEU A 210 4.81 13.08 6.04
N PRO A 211 4.52 13.06 7.37
CA PRO A 211 4.51 11.89 8.25
C PRO A 211 3.29 10.97 8.04
N ASN A 212 3.54 9.67 7.86
CA ASN A 212 2.50 8.66 7.62
C ASN A 212 2.20 7.90 8.91
N LYS A 213 1.03 8.16 9.52
CA LYS A 213 0.63 7.49 10.77
C LYS A 213 0.13 6.05 10.58
N MET A 214 -0.12 5.64 9.34
CA MET A 214 -0.75 4.35 9.02
C MET A 214 0.27 3.23 8.80
N ILE A 215 1.51 3.59 8.48
CA ILE A 215 2.55 2.62 8.11
C ILE A 215 3.84 2.90 8.89
N ASP A 216 4.39 1.87 9.51
CA ASP A 216 5.70 1.92 10.18
C ASP A 216 6.82 1.65 9.16
N TYR A 217 7.34 2.70 8.52
CA TYR A 217 8.41 2.56 7.51
C TYR A 217 9.71 1.95 8.04
N GLN A 218 10.03 2.13 9.33
CA GLN A 218 11.20 1.48 9.94
C GLN A 218 11.03 -0.03 9.98
N LYS A 219 9.83 -0.51 10.30
CA LYS A 219 9.52 -1.94 10.28
C LYS A 219 9.46 -2.48 8.84
N TRP A 220 8.83 -1.75 7.91
CA TRP A 220 8.69 -2.16 6.50
C TRP A 220 10.02 -2.22 5.74
N ALA A 221 10.94 -1.30 6.01
CA ALA A 221 12.25 -1.24 5.37
C ALA A 221 13.07 -2.53 5.51
N LYS A 222 12.78 -3.35 6.52
CA LYS A 222 13.44 -4.64 6.77
C LYS A 222 13.07 -5.69 5.72
N ASP A 223 11.87 -5.61 5.15
CA ASP A 223 11.37 -6.58 4.17
C ASP A 223 11.59 -6.14 2.71
N GLN A 224 11.87 -4.85 2.44
CA GLN A 224 12.20 -4.35 1.10
C GLN A 224 13.68 -4.59 0.75
N ASP A 225 14.00 -4.94 -0.51
CA ASP A 225 15.40 -5.07 -0.96
C ASP A 225 16.05 -3.70 -1.16
N ILE A 226 15.29 -2.78 -1.78
CA ILE A 226 15.67 -1.39 -1.98
C ILE A 226 14.52 -0.48 -1.53
N ILE A 227 14.83 0.64 -0.88
CA ILE A 227 13.83 1.64 -0.51
C ILE A 227 13.46 2.43 -1.75
N SER A 228 12.17 2.64 -1.96
CA SER A 228 11.66 3.55 -2.99
C SER A 228 10.67 4.56 -2.39
N TYR A 229 10.62 5.77 -2.95
CA TYR A 229 9.85 6.88 -2.40
C TYR A 229 9.30 7.80 -3.49
N ASP A 230 8.08 8.31 -3.26
CA ASP A 230 7.38 9.25 -4.13
C ASP A 230 7.45 10.66 -3.55
N SER A 231 8.01 11.60 -4.31
CA SER A 231 8.30 12.95 -3.85
C SER A 231 7.55 14.01 -4.64
N TYR A 232 6.58 14.63 -3.98
CA TYR A 232 5.76 15.71 -4.53
C TYR A 232 5.73 16.94 -3.61
N PRO A 233 6.88 17.61 -3.37
CA PRO A 233 6.90 18.84 -2.60
C PRO A 233 6.01 19.91 -3.26
N THR A 234 5.30 20.70 -2.45
CA THR A 234 4.57 21.87 -2.96
C THR A 234 5.56 22.87 -3.55
N TYR A 235 5.10 23.72 -4.48
CA TYR A 235 5.97 24.66 -5.20
C TYR A 235 6.73 25.63 -4.26
N ASP A 236 6.16 25.91 -3.10
CA ASP A 236 6.69 26.79 -2.06
C ASP A 236 7.29 26.02 -0.86
N ALA A 237 7.42 24.70 -0.96
CA ALA A 237 7.96 23.88 0.11
C ALA A 237 9.38 24.33 0.47
N PRO A 238 9.65 24.68 1.74
CA PRO A 238 11.01 24.98 2.17
C PRO A 238 11.93 23.79 1.88
N THR A 239 13.13 24.05 1.36
CA THR A 239 14.08 23.02 0.91
C THR A 239 14.45 22.00 1.98
N TYR A 240 14.40 22.37 3.26
CA TYR A 240 14.68 21.45 4.36
C TYR A 240 13.66 20.31 4.47
N LYS A 241 12.41 20.50 4.00
CA LYS A 241 11.36 19.46 4.07
C LYS A 241 11.70 18.26 3.18
N PRO A 242 11.89 18.40 1.85
CA PRO A 242 12.31 17.27 1.03
C PRO A 242 13.69 16.74 1.43
N ALA A 243 14.62 17.60 1.86
CA ALA A 243 15.93 17.14 2.35
C ALA A 243 15.80 16.19 3.56
N PHE A 244 14.99 16.56 4.56
CA PHE A 244 14.70 15.71 5.71
C PHE A 244 14.08 14.37 5.31
N LEU A 245 13.13 14.39 4.36
CA LEU A 245 12.48 13.18 3.88
C LEU A 245 13.45 12.27 3.11
N TYR A 246 14.36 12.83 2.30
CA TYR A 246 15.38 12.05 1.59
C TYR A 246 16.42 11.47 2.55
N ASP A 247 16.81 12.22 3.58
CA ASP A 247 17.69 11.70 4.64
C ASP A 247 17.00 10.58 5.42
N LEU A 248 15.70 10.70 5.71
CA LEU A 248 14.92 9.63 6.33
C LEU A 248 14.90 8.38 5.44
N MET A 249 14.52 8.50 4.15
CA MET A 249 14.46 7.36 3.21
C MET A 249 15.79 6.65 3.07
N ARG A 250 16.88 7.40 2.88
CA ARG A 250 18.25 6.85 2.81
C ARG A 250 18.62 6.13 4.11
N SER A 251 18.26 6.70 5.26
CA SER A 251 18.64 6.17 6.58
C SER A 251 17.86 4.93 7.00
N LEU A 252 16.72 4.62 6.37
CA LEU A 252 15.95 3.39 6.68
C LEU A 252 16.75 2.10 6.44
N LYS A 253 17.67 2.11 5.46
CA LYS A 253 18.56 0.97 5.15
C LYS A 253 20.04 1.37 5.06
N HIS A 254 20.38 2.63 5.30
CA HIS A 254 21.74 3.17 5.16
C HIS A 254 22.38 2.89 3.78
N GLN A 255 21.58 2.97 2.72
CA GLN A 255 21.99 2.74 1.32
C GLN A 255 21.29 3.74 0.40
N PRO A 256 21.73 3.92 -0.86
CA PRO A 256 20.97 4.65 -1.85
C PRO A 256 19.52 4.15 -1.96
N PHE A 257 18.58 5.05 -2.19
CA PHE A 257 17.16 4.74 -2.39
C PHE A 257 16.72 5.20 -3.78
N MET A 258 15.61 4.65 -4.27
CA MET A 258 15.00 5.03 -5.55
C MET A 258 13.98 6.15 -5.34
N LEU A 259 14.18 7.29 -5.99
CA LEU A 259 13.10 8.25 -6.20
C LEU A 259 12.20 7.67 -7.29
N MET A 260 11.09 7.06 -6.89
CA MET A 260 10.24 6.27 -7.77
C MET A 260 9.28 7.16 -8.54
N GLU A 261 8.64 8.10 -7.85
CA GLU A 261 7.83 9.12 -8.48
C GLU A 261 8.27 10.54 -8.11
N SER A 262 8.16 11.45 -9.09
CA SER A 262 8.24 12.88 -8.91
C SER A 262 7.49 13.59 -10.03
N ALA A 263 7.02 14.81 -9.77
CA ALA A 263 6.40 15.63 -10.81
C ALA A 263 7.45 16.53 -11.47
N PRO A 264 7.67 16.43 -12.79
CA PRO A 264 8.54 17.39 -13.49
C PRO A 264 7.92 18.79 -13.59
N SER A 265 6.61 18.92 -13.32
CA SER A 265 5.95 20.22 -13.18
C SER A 265 4.93 20.23 -12.03
N GLN A 266 3.69 19.84 -12.29
CA GLN A 266 2.57 19.95 -11.35
C GLN A 266 1.86 18.61 -11.20
N VAL A 267 1.23 18.43 -10.04
CA VAL A 267 0.33 17.31 -9.77
C VAL A 267 -1.13 17.76 -9.86
N ASN A 268 -2.03 16.83 -10.14
CA ASN A 268 -3.46 17.07 -10.30
C ASN A 268 -4.22 17.29 -8.97
N TRP A 269 -3.63 16.92 -7.84
CA TRP A 269 -4.27 16.92 -6.52
C TRP A 269 -3.77 18.04 -5.58
N GLN A 270 -2.86 18.91 -6.04
CA GLN A 270 -2.41 20.10 -5.31
C GLN A 270 -2.87 21.38 -6.02
N TYR A 271 -3.06 22.45 -5.24
CA TYR A 271 -3.22 23.78 -5.80
C TYR A 271 -1.88 24.28 -6.35
N SER A 272 -1.87 24.80 -7.57
CA SER A 272 -0.70 25.42 -8.20
C SER A 272 -1.10 26.78 -8.79
N PRO A 273 -0.33 27.85 -8.54
CA PRO A 273 -0.53 29.15 -9.18
C PRO A 273 -0.22 29.14 -10.70
N LEU A 274 0.31 28.02 -11.23
CA LEU A 274 0.69 27.85 -12.64
C LEU A 274 -0.47 27.44 -13.58
N ARG A 275 -1.74 27.70 -13.20
CA ARG A 275 -2.91 27.40 -14.08
C ARG A 275 -2.99 28.27 -15.33
N ASP A 276 -2.18 29.33 -15.45
CA ASP A 276 -1.97 30.04 -16.71
C ASP A 276 -1.02 29.25 -17.62
N LEU A 277 -1.60 28.42 -18.48
CA LEU A 277 -0.93 27.47 -19.38
C LEU A 277 -0.02 28.10 -20.45
N ASP A 278 0.09 29.43 -20.53
CA ASP A 278 0.88 30.12 -21.56
C ASP A 278 2.34 30.40 -21.17
N LYS A 279 2.76 30.06 -19.95
CA LYS A 279 4.11 30.36 -19.48
C LYS A 279 4.78 29.08 -18.97
N TRP A 280 5.78 28.62 -19.74
CA TRP A 280 6.80 27.61 -19.43
C TRP A 280 6.57 26.17 -19.90
N ARG A 281 7.13 25.87 -21.08
CA ARG A 281 7.76 24.56 -21.34
C ARG A 281 9.14 24.59 -20.69
N GLN A 282 9.41 23.76 -19.69
CA GLN A 282 10.79 23.53 -19.26
C GLN A 282 11.50 22.61 -20.27
N PRO A 283 12.62 23.02 -20.87
CA PRO A 283 13.47 22.12 -21.62
C PRO A 283 14.41 21.40 -20.63
N ASN A 284 14.43 20.06 -20.68
CA ASN A 284 15.44 19.16 -20.08
C ASN A 284 15.15 18.45 -18.74
N CYS A 285 13.91 17.99 -18.48
CA CYS A 285 13.74 16.83 -17.58
C CYS A 285 13.81 15.53 -18.41
N ARG A 286 14.95 14.83 -18.36
CA ARG A 286 15.04 13.42 -18.77
C ARG A 286 15.11 12.54 -17.51
N PRO A 287 14.03 11.86 -17.10
CA PRO A 287 14.16 10.67 -16.26
C PRO A 287 14.55 9.48 -17.16
N TRP A 288 15.63 8.78 -16.81
CA TRP A 288 16.08 7.55 -17.50
C TRP A 288 15.39 6.28 -16.98
N TRP A 289 14.19 6.41 -16.42
CA TRP A 289 13.39 5.28 -15.94
C TRP A 289 11.96 5.48 -16.40
N LEU A 290 11.44 4.53 -17.18
CA LEU A 290 10.01 4.47 -17.48
C LEU A 290 9.40 3.43 -16.55
N MET A 291 8.68 3.89 -15.53
CA MET A 291 7.79 3.02 -14.79
C MET A 291 6.65 2.60 -15.73
N VAL A 292 6.57 1.31 -16.07
CA VAL A 292 5.42 0.78 -16.81
C VAL A 292 4.36 0.41 -15.79
N GLN A 293 3.64 1.40 -15.31
CA GLN A 293 2.41 1.20 -14.57
C GLN A 293 1.27 1.25 -15.59
N ILE A 294 0.67 0.11 -15.91
CA ILE A 294 -0.54 0.07 -16.73
C ILE A 294 -1.73 0.12 -15.77
N PRO A 295 -2.38 1.27 -15.55
CA PRO A 295 -3.61 1.31 -14.78
C PRO A 295 -4.69 0.46 -15.48
N PHE A 296 -5.61 -0.10 -14.69
CA PHE A 296 -6.63 -1.04 -15.15
C PHE A 296 -7.51 -0.57 -16.34
N ASN A 297 -7.56 0.74 -16.63
CA ASN A 297 -8.51 1.36 -17.57
C ASN A 297 -7.89 2.20 -18.72
N SER A 298 -6.59 2.14 -18.99
CA SER A 298 -5.95 3.12 -19.89
C SER A 298 -6.18 2.97 -21.40
N PHE A 299 -7.14 2.16 -21.87
CA PHE A 299 -7.44 2.09 -23.31
C PHE A 299 -8.93 1.99 -23.59
N ASN A 300 -9.52 3.14 -23.93
CA ASN A 300 -10.63 3.31 -24.87
C ASN A 300 -10.36 4.58 -25.68
#